data_AF-A0A3D2MMN1-F1
#
_entry.id   AF-A0A3D2MMN1-F1
#
_cell.length_a   1.000
_cell.length_b   1.000
_cell.length_c   1.000
_cell.angle_alpha   90.00
_cell.angle_beta   90.00
_cell.angle_gamma   90.00
#
_symmetry.space_group_name_H-M   'P 1'
#
loop_
_entity.id
_entity.type
_entity.pdbx_description
1 polymer ?
#
loop_
_entity_poly.entity_id
_entity_poly.type
_entity_poly.pdbx_seq_one_letter_code
_entity_poly.pdbx_strand_id
1 'polypeptide(L)' 'MGIRVCVAGATGWTGSAVTEAILASSEFQLVGAIARRHV' A
#
# COMPACT_ATOMS: atom_id res chain seq x y z
N MET A 1 10.19 9.72 11.21
CA MET A 1 10.54 8.36 10.75
C MET A 1 9.30 7.50 10.93
N GLY A 2 8.66 7.08 9.83
CA GLY A 2 7.43 6.29 9.87
C GLY A 2 7.68 4.78 9.81
N ILE A 3 6.68 3.98 10.20
CA ILE A 3 6.68 2.53 10.06
C ILE A 3 6.70 2.18 8.58
N ARG A 4 7.67 1.35 8.19
CA ARG A 4 7.86 0.94 6.79
C ARG A 4 6.92 -0.21 6.47
N VAL A 5 6.00 0.02 5.54
CA VAL A 5 4.95 -0.94 5.20
C VAL A 5 5.01 -1.32 3.73
N CYS A 6 4.79 -2.61 3.45
CA CYS A 6 4.62 -3.15 2.11
C CYS A 6 3.20 -3.69 1.96
N VAL A 7 2.51 -3.38 0.86
CA VAL A 7 1.12 -3.81 0.62
C VAL A 7 1.08 -4.82 -0.54
N ALA A 8 0.61 -6.03 -0.25
CA ALA A 8 0.30 -7.03 -1.27
C ALA A 8 -1.14 -6.87 -1.76
N GLY A 9 -1.35 -6.98 -3.07
CA GLY A 9 -2.67 -6.77 -3.69
C GLY A 9 -3.06 -5.30 -3.74
N ALA A 10 -2.10 -4.38 -3.88
CA ALA A 10 -2.32 -2.93 -3.78
C ALA A 10 -3.34 -2.35 -4.78
N THR A 11 -3.65 -3.07 -5.85
CA THR A 11 -4.67 -2.68 -6.85
C THR A 11 -6.03 -3.38 -6.65
N GLY A 12 -6.19 -4.21 -5.62
CA GLY A 12 -7.49 -4.80 -5.26
C GLY A 12 -8.34 -3.84 -4.42
N TRP A 13 -9.64 -4.12 -4.29
CA TRP A 13 -10.61 -3.22 -3.63
C TRP A 13 -10.20 -2.77 -2.21
N THR A 14 -9.66 -3.68 -1.38
CA THR A 14 -9.13 -3.33 -0.06
C THR A 14 -7.71 -2.77 -0.15
N GLY A 15 -6.88 -3.33 -1.03
CA GLY A 15 -5.48 -2.95 -1.14
C GLY A 15 -5.29 -1.50 -1.58
N SER A 16 -6.17 -0.97 -2.45
CA SER A 16 -6.13 0.43 -2.86
C SER A 16 -6.47 1.35 -1.69
N ALA A 17 -7.56 1.08 -0.96
CA ALA A 17 -7.98 1.89 0.19
C ALA A 17 -6.92 1.90 1.31
N VAL A 18 -6.30 0.75 1.61
CA VAL A 18 -5.21 0.66 2.58
C VAL A 18 -3.98 1.43 2.11
N THR A 19 -3.62 1.32 0.83
CA THR A 19 -2.47 2.02 0.25
C THR A 19 -2.67 3.54 0.31
N GLU A 20 -3.87 4.02 -0.01
CA GLU A 20 -4.24 5.44 0.09
C GLU A 20 -4.13 5.95 1.54
N ALA A 21 -4.66 5.20 2.51
CA ALA A 21 -4.57 5.57 3.92
C ALA A 21 -3.12 5.62 4.42
N ILE A 22 -2.27 4.68 3.98
CA ILE A 22 -0.83 4.68 4.29
C ILE A 22 -0.15 5.93 3.72
N LEU A 23 -0.45 6.31 2.48
CA LEU A 23 0.14 7.49 1.84
C LEU A 23 -0.34 8.81 2.45
N ALA A 24 -1.55 8.85 3.01
CA ALA A 24 -2.09 10.02 3.68
C ALA A 24 -1.59 10.20 5.13
N SER A 25 -1.05 9.15 5.75
CA SER A 25 -0.55 9.19 7.12
C SER A 25 0.92 9.58 7.19
N SER A 26 1.30 10.30 8.25
CA SER A 26 2.71 10.59 8.58
C SER A 26 3.35 9.50 9.44
N GLU A 27 2.55 8.57 9.97
CA GLU A 27 3.02 7.46 10.79
C GLU A 27 3.62 6.34 9.95
N PHE A 28 3.21 6.25 8.68
CA PHE A 28 3.61 5.18 7.77
C PHE A 28 4.46 5.69 6.61
N GLN A 29 5.26 4.78 6.06
CA GLN A 29 5.97 4.98 4.80
C GLN A 29 5.73 3.76 3.93
N LEU A 30 5.09 3.96 2.77
CA LEU A 30 4.93 2.90 1.78
C LEU A 30 6.29 2.62 1.13
N VAL A 31 6.80 1.40 1.30
CA VAL A 31 8.09 0.97 0.73
C VAL A 31 7.95 -0.10 -0.35
N GLY A 32 6.73 -0.59 -0.58
CA GLY A 32 6.43 -1.55 -1.65
C GLY A 32 4.93 -1.71 -1.86
N ALA A 33 4.52 -1.83 -3.12
CA ALA A 33 3.13 -2.07 -3.52
C ALA A 33 3.12 -3.15 -4.61
N ILE A 34 2.60 -4.33 -4.30
CA ILE A 34 2.61 -5.49 -5.19
C ILE A 34 1.23 -5.70 -5.77
N ALA A 35 1.17 -5.84 -7.10
CA ALA A 35 0.00 -6.27 -7.83
C ALA A 35 0.37 -7.43 -8.76
N ARG A 36 -0.59 -8.32 -9.01
CA ARG A 36 -0.45 -9.34 -10.05
C ARG A 36 -0.84 -8.72 -11.39
N ARG A 37 -0.10 -9.05 -12.45
CA ARG A 37 -0.55 -8.78 -13.80
C ARG A 37 -1.68 -9.75 -14.13
N HIS A 38 -2.84 -9.24 -14.53
CA HIS A 38 -3.83 -10.08 -15.18
C HIS A 38 -3.27 -10.50 -16.54
N VAL A 39 -3.24 -11.81 -16.79
CA VAL A 39 -2.85 -12.40 -18.08
C VAL A 39 -4.07 -12.52 -18.99
#